data_AF-A0A367ZQY4-F1
#
_entry.id   AF-A0A367ZQY4-F1
#
_cell.length_a   1.000
_cell.length_b   1.000
_cell.length_c   1.000
_cell.angle_alpha   90.00
_cell.angle_beta   90.00
_cell.angle_gamma   90.00
#
_symmetry.space_group_name_H-M   'P 1'
#
loop_
_entity.id
_entity.type
_entity.pdbx_description
1 polymer ?
#
loop_
_entity_poly.entity_id
_entity_poly.type
_entity_poly.pdbx_seq_one_letter_code
_entity_poly.pdbx_strand_id
1 'polypeptide(L)'
;MNDEKRAETSAESIAQASPERATTTDLVPAAGGHGRRPPPPVPPSRRPRQESGEEPAAEQRGGLAQWFIAANPLYLVSVLLMFLGLLLVSGEANTRQVGVETVALFFGIQNIYEILMVAMGIYLLRSSTNLRHGKILLLFVLIFMADLTFYQVRISALSASWGQAISLLYLLSGAVKLGLAVHLLRITPYWDRLFFPLGAFALIYFAPQYVYHSMDAVGRAGAAAVGVPFSGVTEIYMIWVLAALIQLPFIVATWRRSNLQDTTAHPLLGSEQSFYWALLLVPFLALPFQLVKNMMADAMAANRAIADMPFVYVPYLLAGLFFVQAFIQKTIRQEGCQNGFDFFMLMAITGFAWATWQPGEIVGPLGKANVLLALAGHIAVVITRQNLYSAGFLTMIVIWQFFGWIKAGVVRAAGFLSELSSLAWAGILMTGSFIFLGLGFLLSLKSGRQGALASGSGTPARPC
;
A
#
# COMPACT_ATOMS: atom_id res chain seq x y z
N MET A 1 42.38 -48.69 11.82
CA MET A 1 41.17 -47.92 12.16
C MET A 1 41.37 -46.53 11.60
N ASN A 2 41.41 -46.37 10.28
CA ASN A 2 40.37 -46.61 9.28
C ASN A 2 39.29 -45.53 9.34
N ASP A 3 39.14 -44.88 8.19
CA ASP A 3 37.91 -44.37 7.57
C ASP A 3 37.12 -43.39 8.44
N GLU A 4 37.08 -42.09 8.12
CA GLU A 4 36.24 -41.60 7.03
C GLU A 4 36.67 -40.18 6.64
N LYS A 5 37.30 -40.05 5.47
CA LYS A 5 37.73 -38.78 4.88
C LYS A 5 37.66 -38.91 3.36
N ARG A 6 36.51 -38.67 2.73
CA ARG A 6 36.36 -38.24 1.32
C ARG A 6 34.91 -38.25 0.84
N ALA A 7 34.69 -37.43 -0.19
CA ALA A 7 33.46 -37.20 -0.96
C ALA A 7 32.54 -36.15 -0.29
N GLU A 8 32.23 -34.99 -0.85
CA GLU A 8 32.16 -34.61 -2.27
C GLU A 8 32.61 -33.16 -2.46
N THR A 9 33.68 -33.00 -3.22
CA THR A 9 34.08 -31.75 -3.87
C THR A 9 34.54 -32.18 -5.26
N SER A 10 33.65 -32.17 -6.25
CA SER A 10 33.96 -32.25 -7.68
C SER A 10 32.69 -32.16 -8.51
N ALA A 11 32.46 -31.00 -9.13
CA ALA A 11 31.89 -30.89 -10.47
C ALA A 11 32.12 -29.45 -10.97
N GLU A 12 33.38 -29.16 -11.24
CA GLU A 12 33.79 -28.14 -12.21
C GLU A 12 33.74 -28.78 -13.61
N SER A 13 33.58 -27.96 -14.65
CA SER A 13 33.84 -28.29 -16.07
C SER A 13 32.75 -28.98 -16.90
N ILE A 14 31.87 -28.17 -17.53
CA ILE A 14 31.43 -28.33 -18.93
C ILE A 14 31.41 -26.90 -19.54
N ALA A 15 32.50 -26.47 -20.20
CA ALA A 15 32.64 -26.43 -21.66
C ALA A 15 31.47 -25.73 -22.36
N GLN A 16 31.63 -24.46 -22.75
CA GLN A 16 31.92 -24.08 -24.15
C GLN A 16 31.06 -24.84 -25.17
N ALA A 17 29.96 -24.23 -25.61
CA ALA A 17 29.43 -24.40 -26.96
C ALA A 17 28.57 -23.18 -27.34
N SER A 18 29.13 -22.36 -28.23
CA SER A 18 28.44 -21.39 -29.06
C SER A 18 27.59 -22.15 -30.09
N PRO A 19 26.42 -21.62 -30.50
CA PRO A 19 25.98 -21.85 -31.87
C PRO A 19 25.83 -20.53 -32.61
N GLU A 20 26.78 -20.34 -33.52
CA GLU A 20 26.60 -19.90 -34.89
C GLU A 20 25.28 -19.19 -35.27
N ARG A 21 25.50 -17.92 -35.54
CA ARG A 21 24.80 -17.03 -36.44
C ARG A 21 24.65 -17.66 -37.83
N ALA A 22 23.54 -18.34 -38.10
CA ALA A 22 23.15 -18.73 -39.45
C ALA A 22 22.58 -17.51 -40.19
N THR A 23 23.44 -16.91 -41.00
CA THR A 23 23.10 -15.88 -41.99
C THR A 23 22.57 -16.60 -43.23
N THR A 24 21.25 -16.76 -43.39
CA THR A 24 20.65 -17.20 -44.65
C THR A 24 20.44 -16.00 -45.55
N THR A 25 21.43 -15.76 -46.38
CA THR A 25 21.38 -14.89 -47.55
C THR A 25 20.69 -15.68 -48.67
N ASP A 26 19.36 -15.60 -48.76
CA ASP A 26 18.67 -16.12 -49.94
C ASP A 26 18.64 -15.06 -51.04
N LEU A 27 19.50 -15.33 -52.02
CA LEU A 27 19.60 -14.69 -53.32
C LEU A 27 18.30 -14.89 -54.10
N VAL A 28 17.68 -13.77 -54.48
CA VAL A 28 16.67 -13.71 -55.54
C VAL A 28 17.37 -13.84 -56.90
N PRO A 29 17.05 -14.83 -57.74
CA PRO A 29 17.36 -14.76 -59.17
C PRO A 29 16.17 -14.16 -59.92
N ALA A 30 16.47 -13.13 -60.69
CA ALA A 30 15.58 -12.60 -61.70
C ALA A 30 15.62 -13.45 -62.98
N ALA A 31 14.47 -13.46 -63.66
CA ALA A 31 14.24 -13.64 -65.10
C ALA A 31 13.93 -15.05 -65.67
N GLY A 32 12.87 -15.06 -66.49
CA GLY A 32 12.39 -16.17 -67.33
C GLY A 32 11.00 -16.63 -66.89
N GLY A 33 9.88 -16.07 -67.32
CA GLY A 33 9.51 -15.77 -68.69
C GLY A 33 9.01 -17.04 -69.39
N HIS A 34 7.72 -17.40 -69.22
CA HIS A 34 6.85 -18.03 -70.22
C HIS A 34 5.47 -18.40 -69.63
N GLY A 35 4.40 -18.05 -70.36
CA GLY A 35 3.27 -18.96 -70.55
C GLY A 35 2.08 -18.89 -69.58
N ARG A 36 1.13 -17.99 -69.89
CA ARG A 36 -0.34 -18.22 -69.92
C ARG A 36 -0.94 -19.22 -68.90
N ARG A 37 -1.73 -18.67 -67.97
CA ARG A 37 -3.20 -18.89 -67.90
C ARG A 37 -3.81 -17.87 -66.92
N PRO A 38 -4.90 -17.17 -67.28
CA PRO A 38 -5.64 -16.37 -66.30
C PRO A 38 -6.18 -17.32 -65.22
N PRO A 39 -6.06 -16.98 -63.93
CA PRO A 39 -6.67 -17.76 -62.87
C PRO A 39 -8.20 -17.76 -63.06
N PRO A 40 -8.89 -18.88 -62.78
CA PRO A 40 -10.35 -18.91 -62.78
C PRO A 40 -10.89 -17.86 -61.80
N PRO A 41 -12.06 -17.26 -62.07
CA PRO A 41 -12.68 -16.28 -61.18
C PRO A 41 -12.81 -16.90 -59.79
N VAL A 42 -12.11 -16.30 -58.83
CA VAL A 42 -12.22 -16.66 -57.42
C VAL A 42 -13.70 -16.52 -57.05
N PRO A 43 -14.38 -17.60 -56.62
CA PRO A 43 -15.76 -17.48 -56.16
C PRO A 43 -15.77 -16.45 -55.03
N PRO A 44 -16.77 -15.55 -54.99
CA PRO A 44 -16.82 -14.48 -54.01
C PRO A 44 -16.63 -15.11 -52.63
N SER A 45 -15.50 -14.77 -52.00
CA SER A 45 -15.23 -15.07 -50.60
C SER A 45 -16.47 -14.65 -49.84
N ARG A 46 -17.33 -15.61 -49.49
CA ARG A 46 -18.37 -15.44 -48.49
C ARG A 46 -17.62 -14.95 -47.28
N ARG A 47 -17.63 -13.63 -47.07
CA ARG A 47 -17.29 -13.07 -45.78
C ARG A 47 -18.10 -13.92 -44.80
N PRO A 48 -17.47 -14.55 -43.78
CA PRO A 48 -18.26 -15.10 -42.70
C PRO A 48 -19.16 -13.95 -42.30
N ARG A 49 -20.46 -14.16 -42.50
CA ARG A 49 -21.51 -13.26 -42.05
C ARG A 49 -21.15 -13.12 -40.58
N GLN A 50 -20.54 -11.99 -40.23
CA GLN A 50 -20.56 -11.50 -38.88
C GLN A 50 -22.05 -11.36 -38.66
N GLU A 51 -22.64 -12.43 -38.14
CA GLU A 51 -23.74 -12.36 -37.22
C GLU A 51 -23.21 -11.45 -36.12
N SER A 52 -23.27 -10.14 -36.38
CA SER A 52 -23.61 -9.18 -35.36
C SER A 52 -24.89 -9.75 -34.78
N GLY A 53 -24.71 -10.61 -33.77
CA GLY A 53 -25.71 -10.82 -32.74
C GLY A 53 -25.94 -9.43 -32.18
N GLU A 54 -26.81 -8.68 -32.85
CA GLU A 54 -27.77 -7.84 -32.16
C GLU A 54 -28.39 -8.80 -31.14
N GLU A 55 -27.81 -8.81 -29.94
CA GLU A 55 -28.53 -9.22 -28.76
C GLU A 55 -29.88 -8.51 -28.89
N PRO A 56 -30.99 -9.25 -29.06
CA PRO A 56 -32.29 -8.63 -29.15
C PRO A 56 -32.39 -7.75 -27.91
N ALA A 57 -32.52 -6.44 -28.13
CA ALA A 57 -32.65 -5.45 -27.08
C ALA A 57 -33.80 -5.93 -26.19
N ALA A 58 -33.44 -6.65 -25.13
CA ALA A 58 -34.38 -7.32 -24.27
C ALA A 58 -35.19 -6.22 -23.62
N GLU A 59 -36.41 -6.11 -24.11
CA GLU A 59 -37.39 -5.09 -23.83
C GLU A 59 -37.39 -4.80 -22.32
N GLN A 60 -36.96 -3.59 -21.97
CA GLN A 60 -36.92 -3.03 -20.62
C GLN A 60 -38.33 -2.85 -20.05
N ARG A 61 -39.07 -3.95 -19.88
CA ARG A 61 -40.35 -4.00 -19.15
C ARG A 61 -40.26 -4.88 -17.92
N GLY A 62 -39.09 -4.93 -17.30
CA GLY A 62 -38.92 -5.53 -15.98
C GLY A 62 -39.45 -4.57 -14.91
N GLY A 63 -40.69 -4.78 -14.47
CA GLY A 63 -41.23 -4.07 -13.30
C GLY A 63 -40.43 -4.36 -12.02
N LEU A 64 -40.79 -3.67 -10.92
CA LEU A 64 -40.13 -3.83 -9.60
C LEU A 64 -40.00 -5.30 -9.15
N ALA A 65 -40.94 -6.18 -9.54
CA ALA A 65 -40.87 -7.61 -9.26
C ALA A 65 -39.67 -8.31 -9.94
N GLN A 66 -39.38 -7.97 -11.20
CA GLN A 66 -38.23 -8.55 -11.91
C GLN A 66 -36.91 -7.99 -11.38
N TRP A 67 -36.89 -6.72 -10.95
CA TRP A 67 -35.77 -6.17 -10.20
C TRP A 67 -35.59 -6.91 -8.87
N PHE A 68 -36.66 -7.16 -8.11
CA PHE A 68 -36.60 -7.85 -6.82
C PHE A 68 -36.09 -9.28 -6.98
N ILE A 69 -36.56 -10.02 -8.00
CA ILE A 69 -36.08 -11.37 -8.31
C ILE A 69 -34.61 -11.36 -8.75
N ALA A 70 -34.22 -10.41 -9.61
CA ALA A 70 -32.86 -10.32 -10.12
C ALA A 70 -31.85 -9.87 -9.06
N ALA A 71 -32.23 -8.90 -8.22
CA ALA A 71 -31.40 -8.39 -7.12
C ALA A 71 -31.38 -9.35 -5.93
N ASN A 72 -32.47 -10.09 -5.70
CA ASN A 72 -32.72 -10.95 -4.55
C ASN A 72 -32.25 -10.31 -3.23
N PRO A 73 -32.93 -9.26 -2.75
CA PRO A 73 -32.52 -8.54 -1.56
C PRO A 73 -32.56 -9.40 -0.29
N LEU A 74 -33.17 -10.59 -0.32
CA LEU A 74 -33.25 -11.48 0.83
C LEU A 74 -31.87 -11.92 1.34
N TYR A 75 -30.87 -12.08 0.47
CA TYR A 75 -29.50 -12.36 0.91
C TYR A 75 -28.93 -11.19 1.70
N LEU A 76 -29.10 -9.97 1.20
CA LEU A 76 -28.66 -8.77 1.91
C LEU A 76 -29.42 -8.61 3.24
N VAL A 77 -30.74 -8.79 3.25
CA VAL A 77 -31.55 -8.73 4.47
C VAL A 77 -31.10 -9.78 5.48
N SER A 78 -30.82 -11.01 5.06
CA SER A 78 -30.30 -12.07 5.94
C SER A 78 -28.96 -11.65 6.57
N VAL A 79 -28.04 -11.12 5.78
CA VAL A 79 -26.74 -10.62 6.25
C VAL A 79 -26.91 -9.46 7.21
N LEU A 80 -27.79 -8.50 6.91
CA LEU A 80 -28.08 -7.36 7.78
C LEU A 80 -28.71 -7.79 9.10
N LEU A 81 -29.63 -8.77 9.08
CA LEU A 81 -30.24 -9.32 10.30
C LEU A 81 -29.20 -10.06 11.16
N MET A 82 -28.33 -10.85 10.55
CA MET A 82 -27.21 -11.49 11.27
C MET A 82 -26.29 -10.42 11.87
N PHE A 83 -25.90 -9.41 11.09
CA PHE A 83 -25.05 -8.32 11.55
C PHE A 83 -25.69 -7.53 12.71
N LEU A 84 -26.98 -7.20 12.60
CA LEU A 84 -27.72 -6.50 13.64
C LEU A 84 -27.85 -7.34 14.92
N GLY A 85 -28.16 -8.64 14.80
CA GLY A 85 -28.21 -9.55 15.93
C GLY A 85 -26.87 -9.64 16.66
N LEU A 86 -25.78 -9.72 15.88
CA LEU A 86 -24.43 -9.71 16.42
C LEU A 86 -24.09 -8.36 17.08
N LEU A 87 -24.48 -7.22 16.52
CA LEU A 87 -24.28 -5.91 17.16
C LEU A 87 -25.04 -5.78 18.49
N LEU A 88 -26.27 -6.28 18.58
CA LEU A 88 -27.05 -6.26 19.82
C LEU A 88 -26.37 -7.06 20.92
N VAL A 89 -25.93 -8.28 20.61
CA VAL A 89 -25.20 -9.13 21.58
C VAL A 89 -23.84 -8.53 21.95
N SER A 90 -23.15 -7.86 21.02
CA SER A 90 -21.91 -7.12 21.31
C SER A 90 -22.16 -5.94 22.27
N GLY A 91 -23.31 -5.27 22.14
CA GLY A 91 -23.77 -4.24 23.07
C GLY A 91 -23.98 -4.77 24.49
N GLU A 92 -24.63 -5.92 24.64
CA GLU A 92 -24.83 -6.57 25.95
C GLU A 92 -23.53 -7.17 26.53
N ALA A 93 -22.61 -7.63 25.68
CA ALA A 93 -21.29 -8.07 26.14
C ALA A 93 -20.49 -6.91 26.77
N ASN A 94 -20.68 -5.68 26.30
CA ASN A 94 -20.01 -4.50 26.87
C ASN A 94 -20.44 -4.18 28.31
N THR A 95 -21.68 -4.54 28.69
CA THR A 95 -22.17 -4.33 30.06
C THR A 95 -21.67 -5.40 31.03
N ARG A 96 -20.83 -6.35 30.56
CA ARG A 96 -20.33 -7.53 31.30
C ARG A 96 -21.43 -8.43 31.86
N GLN A 97 -22.65 -8.33 31.33
CA GLN A 97 -23.77 -9.17 31.73
C GLN A 97 -23.73 -10.57 31.10
N VAL A 98 -22.84 -10.77 30.12
CA VAL A 98 -22.74 -11.99 29.32
C VAL A 98 -21.37 -12.65 29.53
N GLY A 99 -21.38 -13.95 29.87
CA GLY A 99 -20.15 -14.73 30.03
C GLY A 99 -19.44 -15.05 28.72
N VAL A 100 -18.15 -15.41 28.80
CA VAL A 100 -17.31 -15.78 27.63
C VAL A 100 -17.94 -16.92 26.83
N GLU A 101 -18.58 -17.88 27.50
CA GLU A 101 -19.23 -19.04 26.88
C GLU A 101 -20.33 -18.63 25.90
N THR A 102 -21.17 -17.68 26.28
CA THR A 102 -22.25 -17.17 25.42
C THR A 102 -21.69 -16.41 24.22
N VAL A 103 -20.64 -15.60 24.43
CA VAL A 103 -19.98 -14.89 23.32
C VAL A 103 -19.33 -15.87 22.34
N ALA A 104 -18.68 -16.93 22.87
CA ALA A 104 -18.11 -18.00 22.06
C ALA A 104 -19.19 -18.81 21.31
N LEU A 105 -20.37 -19.01 21.90
CA LEU A 105 -21.51 -19.65 21.24
C LEU A 105 -21.99 -18.85 20.02
N PHE A 106 -22.19 -17.53 20.18
CA PHE A 106 -22.58 -16.65 19.06
C PHE A 106 -21.52 -16.62 17.96
N PHE A 107 -20.24 -16.62 18.34
CA PHE A 107 -19.13 -16.76 17.39
C PHE A 107 -19.17 -18.10 16.62
N GLY A 108 -19.52 -19.19 17.30
CA GLY A 108 -19.75 -20.49 16.66
C GLY A 108 -20.89 -20.45 15.65
N ILE A 109 -22.03 -19.85 16.03
CA ILE A 109 -23.19 -19.67 15.13
C ILE A 109 -22.82 -18.83 13.91
N GLN A 110 -22.10 -17.73 14.09
CA GLN A 110 -21.61 -16.90 12.99
C GLN A 110 -20.73 -17.71 12.03
N ASN A 111 -19.81 -18.51 12.55
CA ASN A 111 -18.95 -19.34 11.69
C ASN A 111 -19.74 -20.39 10.89
N ILE A 112 -20.75 -21.01 11.51
CA ILE A 112 -21.66 -21.93 10.79
C ILE A 112 -22.38 -21.19 9.67
N TYR A 113 -22.91 -19.99 9.96
CA TYR A 113 -23.57 -19.16 8.96
C TYR A 113 -22.64 -18.79 7.80
N GLU A 114 -21.39 -18.42 8.07
CA GLU A 114 -20.38 -18.16 7.04
C GLU A 114 -20.06 -19.39 6.20
N ILE A 115 -19.92 -20.57 6.81
CA ILE A 115 -19.68 -21.83 6.09
C ILE A 115 -20.85 -22.13 5.13
N LEU A 116 -22.08 -21.95 5.59
CA LEU A 116 -23.28 -22.11 4.76
C LEU A 116 -23.28 -21.12 3.59
N MET A 117 -22.94 -19.85 3.83
CA MET A 117 -22.82 -18.84 2.76
C MET A 117 -21.72 -19.18 1.75
N VAL A 118 -20.55 -19.66 2.21
CA VAL A 118 -19.47 -20.12 1.32
C VAL A 118 -19.95 -21.31 0.48
N ALA A 119 -20.56 -22.32 1.11
CA ALA A 119 -21.05 -23.51 0.43
C ALA A 119 -22.11 -23.15 -0.62
N MET A 120 -23.09 -22.32 -0.27
CA MET A 120 -24.13 -21.83 -1.19
C MET A 120 -23.53 -20.97 -2.30
N GLY A 121 -22.60 -20.08 -1.98
CA GLY A 121 -21.93 -19.22 -2.96
C GLY A 121 -21.17 -20.04 -4.00
N ILE A 122 -20.39 -21.03 -3.55
CA ILE A 122 -19.66 -21.96 -4.42
C ILE A 122 -20.63 -22.82 -5.23
N TYR A 123 -21.70 -23.32 -4.62
CA TYR A 123 -22.73 -24.11 -5.30
C TYR A 123 -23.35 -23.33 -6.46
N LEU A 124 -23.84 -22.11 -6.20
CA LEU A 124 -24.45 -21.24 -7.22
C LEU A 124 -23.51 -20.89 -8.36
N LEU A 125 -22.22 -20.73 -8.06
CA LEU A 125 -21.18 -20.50 -9.07
C LEU A 125 -20.94 -21.75 -9.91
N ARG A 126 -20.80 -22.92 -9.28
CA ARG A 126 -20.51 -24.18 -9.99
C ARG A 126 -21.68 -24.71 -10.79
N SER A 127 -22.91 -24.55 -10.30
CA SER A 127 -24.12 -24.98 -11.01
C SER A 127 -24.52 -24.01 -12.13
N SER A 128 -23.82 -22.87 -12.26
CA SER A 128 -24.14 -21.78 -13.19
C SER A 128 -25.59 -21.28 -13.10
N THR A 129 -26.27 -21.52 -11.96
CA THR A 129 -27.68 -21.15 -11.79
C THR A 129 -27.82 -19.64 -11.59
N ASN A 130 -26.94 -19.04 -10.77
CA ASN A 130 -26.92 -17.59 -10.57
C ASN A 130 -25.52 -17.12 -10.15
N LEU A 131 -24.68 -16.79 -11.15
CA LEU A 131 -23.30 -16.38 -10.92
C LEU A 131 -23.19 -15.08 -10.11
N ARG A 132 -24.17 -14.17 -10.25
CA ARG A 132 -24.15 -12.88 -9.55
C ARG A 132 -24.37 -13.06 -8.06
N HIS A 133 -25.38 -13.84 -7.66
CA HIS A 133 -25.68 -14.11 -6.25
C HIS A 133 -24.54 -14.89 -5.59
N GLY A 134 -23.93 -15.84 -6.30
CA GLY A 134 -22.75 -16.56 -5.82
C GLY A 134 -21.58 -15.62 -5.48
N LYS A 135 -21.27 -14.64 -6.35
CA LYS A 135 -20.23 -13.62 -6.08
C LYS A 135 -20.56 -12.73 -4.89
N ILE A 136 -21.83 -12.30 -4.79
CA ILE A 136 -22.29 -11.45 -3.67
C ILE A 136 -22.18 -12.19 -2.34
N LEU A 137 -22.54 -13.49 -2.29
CA LEU A 137 -22.38 -14.30 -1.09
C LEU A 137 -20.91 -14.42 -0.67
N LEU A 138 -19.99 -14.67 -1.60
CA LEU A 138 -18.56 -14.70 -1.29
C LEU A 138 -18.04 -13.34 -0.82
N LEU A 139 -18.55 -12.23 -1.37
CA LEU A 139 -18.23 -10.89 -0.88
C LEU A 139 -18.72 -10.68 0.55
N PHE A 140 -19.94 -11.12 0.89
CA PHE A 140 -20.44 -11.04 2.27
C PHE A 140 -19.59 -11.84 3.23
N VAL A 141 -19.13 -13.03 2.84
CA VAL A 141 -18.18 -13.81 3.66
C VAL A 141 -16.90 -13.02 3.94
N LEU A 142 -16.34 -12.30 2.95
CA LEU A 142 -15.17 -11.45 3.18
C LEU A 142 -15.45 -10.31 4.17
N ILE A 143 -16.66 -9.74 4.14
CA ILE A 143 -17.08 -8.69 5.08
C ILE A 143 -17.22 -9.26 6.50
N PHE A 144 -17.75 -10.47 6.68
CA PHE A 144 -17.80 -11.12 7.99
C PHE A 144 -16.42 -11.52 8.50
N MET A 145 -15.53 -11.99 7.61
CA MET A 145 -14.13 -12.25 7.96
C MET A 145 -13.45 -10.99 8.49
N ALA A 146 -13.83 -9.81 8.04
CA ALA A 146 -13.28 -8.56 8.59
C ALA A 146 -13.70 -8.25 10.04
N ASP A 147 -14.52 -9.08 10.70
CA ASP A 147 -15.05 -8.93 12.06
C ASP A 147 -15.61 -7.53 12.37
N LEU A 148 -16.43 -6.98 11.47
CA LEU A 148 -17.06 -5.65 11.66
C LEU A 148 -17.99 -5.57 12.89
N THR A 149 -18.25 -6.71 13.54
CA THR A 149 -19.05 -6.84 14.77
C THR A 149 -18.23 -6.74 16.07
N PHE A 150 -16.91 -6.72 15.95
CA PHE A 150 -15.95 -6.53 17.04
C PHE A 150 -15.95 -7.63 18.11
N TYR A 151 -16.42 -8.84 17.78
CA TYR A 151 -16.59 -9.91 18.78
C TYR A 151 -15.27 -10.36 19.36
N GLN A 152 -14.29 -10.51 18.50
CA GLN A 152 -13.04 -11.14 18.88
C GLN A 152 -12.21 -10.24 19.80
N VAL A 153 -12.37 -8.92 19.66
CA VAL A 153 -11.85 -7.92 20.60
C VAL A 153 -12.51 -8.08 21.98
N ARG A 154 -13.84 -8.27 22.04
CA ARG A 154 -14.56 -8.43 23.32
C ARG A 154 -14.19 -9.71 24.06
N ILE A 155 -14.03 -10.82 23.33
CA ILE A 155 -13.55 -12.08 23.92
C ILE A 155 -12.16 -11.88 24.52
N SER A 156 -11.29 -11.15 23.80
CA SER A 156 -9.93 -10.85 24.25
C SER A 156 -9.89 -9.99 25.52
N ALA A 157 -10.82 -9.05 25.65
CA ALA A 157 -10.96 -8.22 26.84
C ALA A 157 -11.45 -9.00 28.08
N LEU A 158 -12.19 -10.09 27.89
CA LEU A 158 -12.63 -10.97 28.97
C LEU A 158 -11.55 -11.96 29.40
N SER A 159 -10.80 -12.52 28.43
CA SER A 159 -9.68 -13.43 28.71
C SER A 159 -8.69 -13.42 27.56
N ALA A 160 -7.44 -13.03 27.85
CA ALA A 160 -6.39 -12.95 26.84
C ALA A 160 -6.08 -14.30 26.17
N SER A 161 -6.08 -15.41 26.93
CA SER A 161 -5.82 -16.75 26.39
C SER A 161 -6.94 -17.21 25.45
N TRP A 162 -8.20 -17.01 25.84
CA TRP A 162 -9.35 -17.30 24.99
C TRP A 162 -9.38 -16.42 23.75
N GLY A 163 -9.05 -15.13 23.89
CA GLY A 163 -8.90 -14.20 22.77
C GLY A 163 -7.94 -14.76 21.73
N GLN A 164 -6.70 -15.08 22.14
CA GLN A 164 -5.67 -15.62 21.25
C GLN A 164 -6.12 -16.93 20.57
N ALA A 165 -6.65 -17.87 21.35
CA ALA A 165 -7.11 -19.15 20.84
C ALA A 165 -8.22 -19.00 19.78
N ILE A 166 -9.24 -18.19 20.07
CA ILE A 166 -10.37 -17.95 19.17
C ILE A 166 -9.93 -17.19 17.92
N SER A 167 -8.95 -16.31 18.04
CA SER A 167 -8.42 -15.54 16.90
C SER A 167 -7.61 -16.40 15.95
N LEU A 168 -6.78 -17.29 16.50
CA LEU A 168 -6.09 -18.29 15.71
C LEU A 168 -7.08 -19.21 15.01
N LEU A 169 -8.09 -19.71 15.73
CA LEU A 169 -9.14 -20.54 15.16
C LEU A 169 -9.89 -19.81 14.02
N TYR A 170 -10.18 -18.52 14.20
CA TYR A 170 -10.87 -17.73 13.18
C TYR A 170 -9.99 -17.46 11.95
N LEU A 171 -8.70 -17.16 12.15
CA LEU A 171 -7.74 -17.00 11.07
C LEU A 171 -7.59 -18.30 10.25
N LEU A 172 -7.48 -19.44 10.94
CA LEU A 172 -7.41 -20.76 10.30
C LEU A 172 -8.72 -21.09 9.55
N SER A 173 -9.86 -20.83 10.17
CA SER A 173 -11.18 -20.99 9.55
C SER A 173 -11.31 -20.14 8.28
N GLY A 174 -10.90 -18.87 8.34
CA GLY A 174 -10.84 -17.96 7.20
C GLY A 174 -9.92 -18.46 6.08
N ALA A 175 -8.71 -18.92 6.43
CA ALA A 175 -7.77 -19.48 5.48
C ALA A 175 -8.31 -20.76 4.79
N VAL A 176 -8.99 -21.63 5.54
CA VAL A 176 -9.66 -22.82 5.01
C VAL A 176 -10.80 -22.44 4.06
N LYS A 177 -11.66 -21.48 4.44
CA LYS A 177 -12.77 -20.99 3.59
C LYS A 177 -12.23 -20.39 2.30
N LEU A 178 -11.19 -19.55 2.38
CA LEU A 178 -10.53 -18.96 1.21
C LEU A 178 -9.88 -20.03 0.34
N GLY A 179 -9.15 -20.97 0.94
CA GLY A 179 -8.52 -22.09 0.24
C GLY A 179 -9.55 -22.97 -0.48
N LEU A 180 -10.70 -23.24 0.16
CA LEU A 180 -11.81 -23.96 -0.44
C LEU A 180 -12.42 -23.20 -1.61
N ALA A 181 -12.62 -21.89 -1.48
CA ALA A 181 -13.12 -21.06 -2.58
C ALA A 181 -12.15 -21.07 -3.77
N VAL A 182 -10.85 -20.89 -3.53
CA VAL A 182 -9.80 -20.93 -4.56
C VAL A 182 -9.75 -22.31 -5.23
N HIS A 183 -9.73 -23.39 -4.45
CA HIS A 183 -9.62 -24.75 -4.94
C HIS A 183 -10.88 -25.19 -5.72
N LEU A 184 -12.08 -25.00 -5.16
CA LEU A 184 -13.32 -25.45 -5.79
C LEU A 184 -13.68 -24.60 -7.01
N LEU A 185 -13.39 -23.30 -6.99
CA LEU A 185 -13.61 -22.45 -8.16
C LEU A 185 -12.49 -22.56 -9.19
N ARG A 186 -11.39 -23.28 -8.89
CA ARG A 186 -10.20 -23.43 -9.76
C ARG A 186 -9.53 -22.11 -10.10
N ILE A 187 -9.51 -21.18 -9.13
CA ILE A 187 -8.84 -19.89 -9.28
C ILE A 187 -7.33 -20.11 -9.17
N THR A 188 -6.56 -19.50 -10.06
CA THR A 188 -5.10 -19.59 -10.02
C THR A 188 -4.57 -18.83 -8.78
N PRO A 189 -3.83 -19.46 -7.86
CA PRO A 189 -3.34 -18.78 -6.66
C PRO A 189 -2.18 -17.83 -6.99
N TYR A 190 -2.40 -16.53 -6.75
CA TYR A 190 -1.36 -15.50 -6.85
C TYR A 190 -0.87 -15.10 -5.46
N TRP A 191 0.29 -15.60 -5.04
CA TRP A 191 0.84 -15.38 -3.69
C TRP A 191 1.09 -13.91 -3.35
N ASP A 192 1.49 -13.11 -4.33
CA ASP A 192 1.64 -11.65 -4.25
C ASP A 192 0.33 -10.94 -3.89
N ARG A 193 -0.82 -11.53 -4.28
CA ARG A 193 -2.16 -11.01 -3.96
C ARG A 193 -2.75 -11.60 -2.69
N LEU A 194 -2.35 -12.81 -2.31
CA LEU A 194 -2.84 -13.50 -1.11
C LEU A 194 -2.11 -13.06 0.17
N PHE A 195 -0.87 -12.58 0.07
CA PHE A 195 -0.10 -12.15 1.23
C PHE A 195 -0.79 -11.00 1.99
N PHE A 196 -1.22 -9.95 1.28
CA PHE A 196 -1.88 -8.80 1.89
C PHE A 196 -3.15 -9.17 2.67
N PRO A 197 -4.17 -9.83 2.10
CA PRO A 197 -5.41 -10.13 2.83
C PRO A 197 -5.14 -11.04 4.04
N LEU A 198 -4.25 -12.03 3.92
CA LEU A 198 -3.88 -12.88 5.05
C LEU A 198 -3.21 -12.07 6.17
N GLY A 199 -2.25 -11.21 5.82
CA GLY A 199 -1.60 -10.31 6.77
C GLY A 199 -2.56 -9.29 7.40
N ALA A 200 -3.49 -8.76 6.61
CA ALA A 200 -4.48 -7.79 7.06
C ALA A 200 -5.50 -8.41 8.02
N PHE A 201 -6.05 -9.59 7.71
CA PHE A 201 -6.93 -10.32 8.63
C PHE A 201 -6.18 -10.75 9.89
N ALA A 202 -4.94 -11.23 9.77
CA ALA A 202 -4.12 -11.52 10.94
C ALA A 202 -3.93 -10.28 11.81
N LEU A 203 -3.70 -9.11 11.23
CA LEU A 203 -3.54 -7.87 11.99
C LEU A 203 -4.86 -7.39 12.61
N ILE A 204 -5.99 -7.50 11.90
CA ILE A 204 -7.33 -7.24 12.45
C ILE A 204 -7.53 -8.07 13.71
N TYR A 205 -7.13 -9.35 13.69
CA TYR A 205 -7.35 -10.22 14.84
C TYR A 205 -6.32 -10.02 15.95
N PHE A 206 -5.03 -9.98 15.64
CA PHE A 206 -4.01 -10.01 16.70
C PHE A 206 -3.63 -8.62 17.24
N ALA A 207 -3.87 -7.52 16.51
CA ALA A 207 -3.48 -6.19 16.98
C ALA A 207 -4.19 -5.76 18.28
N PRO A 208 -5.53 -5.90 18.43
CA PRO A 208 -6.20 -5.57 19.69
C PRO A 208 -5.66 -6.37 20.88
N GLN A 209 -5.37 -7.65 20.68
CA GLN A 209 -4.83 -8.52 21.73
C GLN A 209 -3.45 -8.12 22.18
N TYR A 210 -2.59 -7.78 21.22
CA TYR A 210 -1.25 -7.28 21.53
C TYR A 210 -1.33 -6.01 22.36
N VAL A 211 -2.26 -5.09 22.04
CA VAL A 211 -2.46 -3.86 22.82
C VAL A 211 -2.96 -4.17 24.23
N TYR A 212 -3.98 -5.03 24.39
CA TYR A 212 -4.45 -5.41 25.73
C TYR A 212 -3.37 -6.11 26.56
N HIS A 213 -2.62 -7.03 25.94
CA HIS A 213 -1.49 -7.67 26.62
C HIS A 213 -0.44 -6.66 27.07
N SER A 214 -0.13 -5.66 26.23
CA SER A 214 0.82 -4.59 26.56
C SER A 214 0.29 -3.70 27.68
N MET A 215 -1.00 -3.36 27.66
CA MET A 215 -1.67 -2.60 28.72
C MET A 215 -1.65 -3.36 30.06
N ASP A 216 -1.96 -4.65 30.06
CA ASP A 216 -1.96 -5.50 31.26
C ASP A 216 -0.55 -5.73 31.81
N ALA A 217 0.44 -5.89 30.93
CA ALA A 217 1.84 -6.04 31.33
C ALA A 217 2.34 -4.76 32.02
N VAL A 218 2.05 -3.59 31.46
CA VAL A 218 2.42 -2.30 32.06
C VAL A 218 1.59 -2.00 33.32
N GLY A 219 0.29 -2.34 33.35
CA GLY A 219 -0.53 -2.18 34.55
C GLY A 219 -0.02 -3.02 35.74
N ARG A 220 0.36 -4.28 35.50
CA ARG A 220 0.94 -5.16 36.51
C ARG A 220 2.34 -4.71 36.94
N ALA A 221 3.18 -4.27 35.99
CA ALA A 221 4.50 -3.74 36.28
C ALA A 221 4.44 -2.38 37.02
N GLY A 222 3.51 -1.50 36.66
CA GLY A 222 3.29 -0.19 37.27
C GLY A 222 2.64 -0.25 38.66
N ALA A 223 1.88 -1.31 38.95
CA ALA A 223 1.43 -1.61 40.30
C ALA A 223 2.58 -2.08 41.22
N ALA A 224 3.63 -2.68 40.65
CA ALA A 224 4.84 -3.11 41.36
C ALA A 224 5.97 -2.04 41.36
N ALA A 225 6.01 -1.18 40.35
CA ALA A 225 6.95 -0.08 40.17
C ALA A 225 6.15 1.21 39.99
N VAL A 226 6.03 1.98 41.08
CA VAL A 226 5.32 3.26 41.13
C VAL A 226 5.64 4.14 39.91
N GLY A 227 4.70 4.25 38.97
CA GLY A 227 4.55 5.44 38.14
C GLY A 227 5.08 5.45 36.70
N VAL A 228 5.29 4.33 36.01
CA VAL A 228 5.53 4.38 34.54
C VAL A 228 4.22 4.10 33.79
N PRO A 229 3.50 5.13 33.28
CA PRO A 229 2.26 4.92 32.55
C PRO A 229 2.51 4.24 31.21
N PHE A 230 1.58 3.39 30.78
CA PHE A 230 1.54 2.86 29.41
C PHE A 230 1.46 4.04 28.43
N SER A 231 2.54 4.31 27.70
CA SER A 231 2.51 5.34 26.67
C SER A 231 1.61 4.90 25.51
N GLY A 232 1.67 3.62 25.10
CA GLY A 232 0.87 3.02 24.02
C GLY A 232 1.12 3.58 22.62
N VAL A 233 1.79 4.73 22.54
CA VAL A 233 2.08 5.47 21.32
C VAL A 233 2.92 4.65 20.36
N THR A 234 4.01 4.08 20.88
CA THR A 234 4.98 3.34 20.06
C THR A 234 4.37 2.05 19.56
N GLU A 235 3.63 1.35 20.40
CA GLU A 235 2.93 0.11 20.08
C GLU A 235 1.91 0.34 18.96
N ILE A 236 1.06 1.35 19.10
CA ILE A 236 0.06 1.72 18.08
C ILE A 236 0.77 2.13 16.78
N TYR A 237 1.80 2.97 16.87
CA TYR A 237 2.58 3.38 15.71
C TYR A 237 3.17 2.18 14.97
N MET A 238 3.78 1.23 15.68
CA MET A 238 4.37 0.03 15.09
C MET A 238 3.32 -0.87 14.44
N ILE A 239 2.11 -0.95 14.98
CA ILE A 239 0.99 -1.68 14.35
C ILE A 239 0.62 -1.02 13.01
N TRP A 240 0.57 0.31 12.94
CA TRP A 240 0.32 1.02 11.69
C TRP A 240 1.48 0.90 10.69
N VAL A 241 2.73 0.86 11.15
CA VAL A 241 3.88 0.52 10.32
C VAL A 241 3.75 -0.90 9.77
N LEU A 242 3.39 -1.87 10.60
CA LEU A 242 3.17 -3.26 10.17
C LEU A 242 2.03 -3.35 9.14
N ALA A 243 0.93 -2.63 9.37
CA ALA A 243 -0.19 -2.50 8.43
C ALA A 243 0.24 -1.90 7.07
N ALA A 244 1.24 -1.02 7.06
CA ALA A 244 1.85 -0.50 5.84
C ALA A 244 2.76 -1.53 5.18
N LEU A 245 3.60 -2.22 5.96
CA LEU A 245 4.55 -3.22 5.46
C LEU A 245 3.85 -4.40 4.77
N ILE A 246 2.70 -4.85 5.28
CA ILE A 246 1.96 -5.97 4.66
C ILE A 246 1.44 -5.64 3.24
N GLN A 247 1.34 -4.35 2.88
CA GLN A 247 0.94 -3.91 1.54
C GLN A 247 2.10 -3.96 0.54
N LEU A 248 3.35 -3.91 1.01
CA LEU A 248 4.51 -3.75 0.14
C LEU A 248 4.69 -4.87 -0.89
N PRO A 249 4.52 -6.17 -0.57
CA PRO A 249 4.68 -7.22 -1.57
C PRO A 249 3.76 -7.04 -2.78
N PHE A 250 2.50 -6.67 -2.52
CA PHE A 250 1.51 -6.38 -3.56
C PHE A 250 1.87 -5.13 -4.37
N ILE A 251 2.28 -4.06 -3.69
CA ILE A 251 2.72 -2.80 -4.34
C ILE A 251 3.91 -3.07 -5.26
N VAL A 252 4.94 -3.76 -4.76
CA VAL A 252 6.17 -4.07 -5.52
C VAL A 252 5.88 -4.99 -6.71
N ALA A 253 5.03 -6.00 -6.53
CA ALA A 253 4.62 -6.89 -7.62
C ALA A 253 3.95 -6.10 -8.74
N THR A 254 3.00 -5.22 -8.39
CA THR A 254 2.28 -4.39 -9.36
C THR A 254 3.18 -3.33 -10.00
N TRP A 255 4.12 -2.78 -9.24
CA TRP A 255 5.09 -1.81 -9.74
C TRP A 255 5.95 -2.38 -10.86
N ARG A 256 6.40 -3.64 -10.70
CA ARG A 256 7.25 -4.32 -11.69
C ARG A 256 6.45 -4.79 -12.90
N ARG A 257 5.24 -5.31 -12.69
CA ARG A 257 4.37 -5.83 -13.74
C ARG A 257 2.92 -5.51 -13.40
N SER A 258 2.23 -4.76 -14.27
CA SER A 258 0.83 -4.37 -14.09
C SER A 258 -0.15 -5.52 -14.38
N ASN A 259 0.14 -6.73 -13.89
CA ASN A 259 -0.62 -7.94 -14.22
C ASN A 259 -2.00 -8.00 -13.54
N LEU A 260 -2.32 -7.05 -12.65
CA LEU A 260 -3.68 -6.91 -12.10
C LEU A 260 -4.70 -6.56 -13.18
N GLN A 261 -4.26 -5.98 -14.29
CA GLN A 261 -5.13 -5.57 -15.39
C GLN A 261 -5.26 -6.64 -16.48
N ASP A 262 -4.44 -7.69 -16.41
CA ASP A 262 -4.53 -8.83 -17.31
C ASP A 262 -5.76 -9.64 -16.91
N THR A 263 -6.87 -9.33 -17.56
CA THR A 263 -8.15 -10.01 -17.34
C THR A 263 -8.04 -11.45 -17.82
N THR A 264 -7.77 -12.37 -16.90
CA THR A 264 -7.91 -13.80 -17.17
C THR A 264 -9.39 -14.15 -17.07
N ALA A 265 -9.99 -14.44 -18.23
CA ALA A 265 -11.39 -14.85 -18.30
C ALA A 265 -11.58 -16.14 -17.50
N HIS A 266 -12.61 -16.17 -16.65
CA HIS A 266 -12.93 -17.32 -15.82
C HIS A 266 -14.39 -17.72 -16.00
N PRO A 267 -14.70 -18.99 -16.32
CA PRO A 267 -16.05 -19.40 -16.72
C PRO A 267 -17.11 -19.10 -15.66
N LEU A 268 -16.78 -19.24 -14.38
CA LEU A 268 -17.73 -19.03 -13.27
C LEU A 268 -17.74 -17.59 -12.74
N LEU A 269 -16.61 -16.89 -12.86
CA LEU A 269 -16.43 -15.57 -12.23
C LEU A 269 -16.52 -14.42 -13.25
N GLY A 270 -16.58 -14.72 -14.54
CA GLY A 270 -16.33 -13.76 -15.62
C GLY A 270 -14.85 -13.40 -15.70
N SER A 271 -14.29 -12.89 -14.60
CA SER A 271 -12.86 -12.58 -14.47
C SER A 271 -12.36 -12.91 -13.06
N GLU A 272 -11.23 -13.63 -12.98
CA GLU A 272 -10.54 -13.88 -11.69
C GLU A 272 -10.19 -12.57 -10.97
N GLN A 273 -9.97 -11.49 -11.74
CA GLN A 273 -9.64 -10.18 -11.21
C GLN A 273 -10.71 -9.67 -10.24
N SER A 274 -12.00 -9.89 -10.52
CA SER A 274 -13.09 -9.44 -9.65
C SER A 274 -13.03 -10.06 -8.25
N PHE A 275 -12.63 -11.34 -8.17
CA PHE A 275 -12.42 -12.03 -6.91
C PHE A 275 -11.22 -11.45 -6.15
N TYR A 276 -10.09 -11.26 -6.83
CA TYR A 276 -8.90 -10.66 -6.20
C TYR A 276 -9.12 -9.21 -5.77
N TRP A 277 -9.89 -8.44 -6.53
CA TRP A 277 -10.24 -7.07 -6.17
C TRP A 277 -11.04 -7.02 -4.88
N ALA A 278 -12.07 -7.86 -4.75
CA ALA A 278 -12.81 -7.97 -3.50
C ALA A 278 -11.90 -8.42 -2.34
N LEU A 279 -11.08 -9.44 -2.58
CA LEU A 279 -10.17 -10.00 -1.58
C LEU A 279 -9.12 -8.98 -1.10
N LEU A 280 -8.70 -8.05 -1.96
CA LEU A 280 -7.73 -7.00 -1.61
C LEU A 280 -8.43 -5.77 -0.99
N LEU A 281 -9.52 -5.29 -1.59
CA LEU A 281 -10.17 -4.04 -1.19
C LEU A 281 -10.91 -4.17 0.15
N VAL A 282 -11.57 -5.30 0.40
CA VAL A 282 -12.32 -5.50 1.66
C VAL A 282 -11.40 -5.37 2.89
N PRO A 283 -10.31 -6.15 3.02
CA PRO A 283 -9.40 -5.98 4.16
C PRO A 283 -8.66 -4.64 4.14
N PHE A 284 -8.39 -4.04 2.98
CA PHE A 284 -7.80 -2.70 2.90
C PHE A 284 -8.69 -1.61 3.52
N LEU A 285 -10.01 -1.72 3.36
CA LEU A 285 -10.97 -0.81 3.97
C LEU A 285 -11.26 -1.18 5.43
N ALA A 286 -11.38 -2.47 5.71
CA ALA A 286 -11.73 -2.94 7.04
C ALA A 286 -10.60 -2.74 8.06
N LEU A 287 -9.35 -3.02 7.69
CA LEU A 287 -8.21 -2.94 8.62
C LEU A 287 -8.11 -1.59 9.34
N PRO A 288 -8.06 -0.42 8.66
CA PRO A 288 -7.98 0.86 9.35
C PRO A 288 -9.22 1.13 10.21
N PHE A 289 -10.42 0.73 9.75
CA PHE A 289 -11.64 0.85 10.53
C PHE A 289 -11.55 0.05 11.84
N GLN A 290 -11.08 -1.20 11.76
CA GLN A 290 -10.91 -2.09 12.91
C GLN A 290 -9.87 -1.57 13.90
N LEU A 291 -8.71 -1.14 13.41
CA LEU A 291 -7.65 -0.57 14.25
C LEU A 291 -8.12 0.69 14.96
N VAL A 292 -8.86 1.58 14.28
CA VAL A 292 -9.38 2.80 14.91
C VAL A 292 -10.48 2.50 15.92
N LYS A 293 -11.47 1.69 15.55
CA LYS A 293 -12.66 1.47 16.37
C LYS A 293 -12.44 0.57 17.58
N ASN A 294 -11.54 -0.39 17.48
CA ASN A 294 -11.29 -1.32 18.59
C ASN A 294 -10.03 -0.92 19.34
N MET A 295 -8.90 -1.00 18.64
CA MET A 295 -7.60 -0.89 19.27
C MET A 295 -7.36 0.55 19.76
N MET A 296 -7.57 1.56 18.91
CA MET A 296 -7.32 2.94 19.30
C MET A 296 -8.37 3.47 20.26
N ALA A 297 -9.65 3.15 20.09
CA ALA A 297 -10.69 3.61 21.03
C ALA A 297 -10.40 3.16 22.47
N ASP A 298 -10.03 1.89 22.66
CA ASP A 298 -9.72 1.35 23.98
C ASP A 298 -8.38 1.87 24.51
N ALA A 299 -7.37 1.99 23.64
CA ALA A 299 -6.10 2.59 24.04
C ALA A 299 -6.25 4.07 24.43
N MET A 300 -7.08 4.85 23.73
CA MET A 300 -7.42 6.23 24.08
C MET A 300 -8.14 6.33 25.42
N ALA A 301 -9.03 5.38 25.72
CA ALA A 301 -9.69 5.30 27.01
C ALA A 301 -8.69 5.07 28.15
N ALA A 302 -7.64 4.29 27.90
CA ALA A 302 -6.55 4.05 28.86
C ALA A 302 -5.54 5.20 28.95
N ASN A 303 -5.24 5.86 27.82
CA ASN A 303 -4.34 6.99 27.76
C ASN A 303 -4.83 8.03 26.74
N ARG A 304 -5.38 9.13 27.25
CA ARG A 304 -5.93 10.22 26.42
C ARG A 304 -4.90 10.85 25.48
N ALA A 305 -3.60 10.77 25.77
CA ALA A 305 -2.57 11.29 24.86
C ALA A 305 -2.68 10.65 23.47
N ILE A 306 -3.15 9.40 23.38
CA ILE A 306 -3.33 8.66 22.12
C ILE A 306 -4.40 9.29 21.21
N ALA A 307 -5.37 10.02 21.78
CA ALA A 307 -6.44 10.65 21.02
C ALA A 307 -5.93 11.75 20.08
N ASP A 308 -4.83 12.40 20.46
CA ASP A 308 -4.27 13.54 19.74
C ASP A 308 -3.17 13.13 18.74
N MET A 309 -3.19 11.89 18.25
CA MET A 309 -2.12 11.31 17.43
C MET A 309 -2.51 11.00 15.98
N PRO A 310 -3.00 11.97 15.19
CA PRO A 310 -3.31 11.73 13.78
C PRO A 310 -2.07 11.32 12.95
N PHE A 311 -0.86 11.52 13.46
CA PHE A 311 0.37 11.12 12.78
C PHE A 311 0.51 9.58 12.66
N VAL A 312 -0.12 8.76 13.52
CA VAL A 312 0.08 7.30 13.48
C VAL A 312 -0.39 6.66 12.17
N TYR A 313 -1.28 7.34 11.44
CA TYR A 313 -1.82 6.84 10.17
C TYR A 313 -0.86 7.02 8.98
N VAL A 314 0.16 7.89 9.08
CA VAL A 314 1.03 8.26 7.95
C VAL A 314 1.66 7.05 7.24
N PRO A 315 2.24 6.05 7.93
CA PRO A 315 2.81 4.88 7.26
C PRO A 315 1.78 4.15 6.39
N TYR A 316 0.57 3.94 6.93
CA TYR A 316 -0.51 3.25 6.22
C TYR A 316 -1.06 4.06 5.06
N LEU A 317 -1.21 5.37 5.21
CA LEU A 317 -1.64 6.25 4.11
C LEU A 317 -0.60 6.27 2.98
N LEU A 318 0.69 6.28 3.32
CA LEU A 318 1.78 6.25 2.35
C LEU A 318 1.79 4.95 1.54
N ALA A 319 1.72 3.79 2.19
CA ALA A 319 1.60 2.52 1.49
C ALA A 319 0.25 2.42 0.74
N GLY A 320 -0.83 2.85 1.38
CA GLY A 320 -2.19 2.81 0.86
C GLY A 320 -2.39 3.62 -0.40
N LEU A 321 -1.68 4.74 -0.55
CA LEU A 321 -1.63 5.50 -1.78
C LEU A 321 -1.17 4.63 -2.96
N PHE A 322 -0.02 3.97 -2.84
CA PHE A 322 0.52 3.13 -3.90
C PHE A 322 -0.29 1.84 -4.07
N PHE A 323 -0.88 1.33 -2.99
CA PHE A 323 -1.81 0.21 -3.03
C PHE A 323 -3.05 0.53 -3.86
N VAL A 324 -3.70 1.67 -3.62
CA VAL A 324 -4.87 2.12 -4.41
C VAL A 324 -4.46 2.45 -5.84
N GLN A 325 -3.29 3.05 -6.04
CA GLN A 325 -2.76 3.34 -7.37
C GLN A 325 -2.69 2.08 -8.24
N ALA A 326 -2.40 0.91 -7.67
CA ALA A 326 -2.38 -0.37 -8.38
C ALA A 326 -3.70 -0.68 -9.12
N PHE A 327 -4.84 -0.25 -8.58
CA PHE A 327 -6.17 -0.50 -9.16
C PHE A 327 -6.50 0.46 -10.30
N ILE A 328 -6.05 1.72 -10.20
CA ILE A 328 -6.37 2.80 -11.14
C ILE A 328 -5.22 3.14 -12.08
N GLN A 329 -4.14 2.38 -12.07
CA GLN A 329 -2.92 2.66 -12.84
C GLN A 329 -3.19 2.79 -14.35
N LYS A 330 -4.15 2.03 -14.90
CA LYS A 330 -4.54 2.11 -16.32
C LYS A 330 -5.02 3.50 -16.66
N THR A 331 -5.97 4.00 -15.88
CA THR A 331 -6.57 5.33 -16.04
C THR A 331 -5.50 6.41 -15.91
N ILE A 332 -4.66 6.33 -14.88
CA ILE A 332 -3.56 7.28 -14.66
C ILE A 332 -2.58 7.30 -15.84
N ARG A 333 -2.25 6.13 -16.42
CA ARG A 333 -1.34 6.04 -17.57
C ARG A 333 -1.97 6.57 -18.85
N GLN A 334 -3.26 6.33 -19.05
CA GLN A 334 -3.99 6.83 -20.23
C GLN A 334 -4.03 8.36 -20.26
N GLU A 335 -4.09 9.01 -19.09
CA GLU A 335 -4.05 10.48 -18.98
C GLU A 335 -2.64 11.07 -19.05
N GLY A 336 -1.57 10.25 -19.12
CA GLY A 336 -0.18 10.73 -19.19
C GLY A 336 0.34 11.39 -17.90
N CYS A 337 -0.41 11.32 -16.80
CA CYS A 337 -0.21 12.13 -15.61
C CYS A 337 0.42 11.38 -14.42
N GLN A 338 1.04 10.21 -14.62
CA GLN A 338 1.52 9.36 -13.51
C GLN A 338 2.48 10.09 -12.56
N ASN A 339 3.47 10.81 -13.10
CA ASN A 339 4.43 11.57 -12.29
C ASN A 339 3.76 12.73 -11.53
N GLY A 340 2.78 13.39 -12.14
CA GLY A 340 2.00 14.44 -11.49
C GLY A 340 1.17 13.88 -10.34
N PHE A 341 0.44 12.79 -10.57
CA PHE A 341 -0.37 12.12 -9.55
C PHE A 341 0.46 11.68 -8.35
N ASP A 342 1.58 10.98 -8.59
CA ASP A 342 2.51 10.55 -7.53
C ASP A 342 3.00 11.75 -6.71
N PHE A 343 3.40 12.83 -7.39
CA PHE A 343 3.90 14.03 -6.75
C PHE A 343 2.84 14.69 -5.85
N PHE A 344 1.64 14.94 -6.36
CA PHE A 344 0.58 15.60 -5.59
C PHE A 344 0.18 14.78 -4.36
N MET A 345 0.05 13.47 -4.50
CA MET A 345 -0.35 12.61 -3.39
C MET A 345 0.77 12.49 -2.34
N LEU A 346 2.03 12.33 -2.76
CA LEU A 346 3.16 12.32 -1.82
C LEU A 346 3.36 13.69 -1.14
N MET A 347 3.15 14.78 -1.86
CA MET A 347 3.19 16.13 -1.29
C MET A 347 2.09 16.30 -0.23
N ALA A 348 0.86 15.82 -0.49
CA ALA A 348 -0.23 15.84 0.47
C ALA A 348 0.09 15.02 1.74
N ILE A 349 0.66 13.82 1.58
CA ILE A 349 1.08 12.97 2.71
C ILE A 349 2.23 13.61 3.50
N THR A 350 3.20 14.21 2.81
CA THR A 350 4.32 14.93 3.46
C THR A 350 3.80 16.14 4.22
N GLY A 351 2.88 16.90 3.63
CA GLY A 351 2.21 18.02 4.29
C GLY A 351 1.42 17.58 5.53
N PHE A 352 0.68 16.47 5.44
CA PHE A 352 -0.01 15.87 6.57
C PHE A 352 0.95 15.39 7.67
N ALA A 353 2.07 14.74 7.29
CA ALA A 353 3.10 14.31 8.23
C ALA A 353 3.74 15.50 8.97
N TRP A 354 3.97 16.62 8.28
CA TRP A 354 4.44 17.86 8.93
C TRP A 354 3.38 18.52 9.80
N ALA A 355 2.14 18.62 9.33
CA ALA A 355 1.04 19.26 10.07
C ALA A 355 0.70 18.50 11.36
N THR A 356 0.91 17.18 11.37
CA THR A 356 0.66 16.32 12.52
C THR A 356 1.90 16.09 13.39
N TRP A 357 3.06 16.65 13.01
CA TRP A 357 4.27 16.57 13.81
C TRP A 357 4.16 17.48 15.03
N GLN A 358 4.24 16.87 16.21
CA GLN A 358 4.29 17.60 17.48
C GLN A 358 5.69 17.51 18.10
N PRO A 359 6.24 18.62 18.62
CA PRO A 359 7.46 18.59 19.40
C PRO A 359 7.18 17.91 20.76
N GLY A 360 7.89 16.82 21.06
CA GLY A 360 7.79 16.09 22.33
C GLY A 360 8.80 14.95 22.40
N GLU A 361 9.12 14.44 23.59
CA GLU A 361 10.18 13.43 23.78
C GLU A 361 9.82 12.08 23.12
N ILE A 362 8.55 11.66 23.19
CA ILE A 362 8.06 10.39 22.63
C ILE A 362 7.45 10.61 21.24
N VAL A 363 6.57 11.61 21.09
CA VAL A 363 5.87 11.89 19.84
C VAL A 363 6.79 12.52 18.80
N GLY A 364 7.78 13.30 19.23
CA GLY A 364 8.70 14.01 18.34
C GLY A 364 9.51 13.07 17.44
N PRO A 365 10.18 12.02 17.97
CA PRO A 365 10.88 11.03 17.15
C PRO A 365 9.99 10.30 16.14
N LEU A 366 8.77 9.92 16.52
CA LEU A 366 7.84 9.21 15.63
C LEU A 366 7.28 10.12 14.54
N GLY A 367 6.94 11.37 14.87
CA GLY A 367 6.56 12.38 13.88
C GLY A 367 7.70 12.67 12.89
N LYS A 368 8.95 12.73 13.37
CA LYS A 368 10.13 12.81 12.48
C LYS A 368 10.25 11.59 11.58
N ALA A 369 10.03 10.38 12.11
CA ALA A 369 10.06 9.15 11.32
C ALA A 369 9.03 9.20 10.18
N ASN A 370 7.83 9.72 10.42
CA ASN A 370 6.81 9.93 9.38
C ASN A 370 7.22 10.89 8.28
N VAL A 371 7.81 12.03 8.63
CA VAL A 371 8.35 12.97 7.64
C VAL A 371 9.43 12.27 6.82
N LEU A 372 10.36 11.55 7.46
CA LEU A 372 11.40 10.80 6.76
C LEU A 372 10.83 9.71 5.85
N LEU A 373 9.79 9.00 6.28
CA LEU A 373 9.09 8.01 5.46
C LEU A 373 8.44 8.66 4.22
N ALA A 374 7.77 9.79 4.38
CA ALA A 374 7.17 10.52 3.26
C ALA A 374 8.22 11.03 2.27
N LEU A 375 9.35 11.57 2.78
CA LEU A 375 10.50 11.96 1.95
C LEU A 375 11.14 10.76 1.24
N ALA A 376 11.25 9.61 1.91
CA ALA A 376 11.71 8.38 1.29
C ALA A 376 10.77 7.92 0.16
N GLY A 377 9.47 8.14 0.30
CA GLY A 377 8.48 7.97 -0.77
C GLY A 377 8.79 8.82 -2.01
N HIS A 378 9.08 10.11 -1.82
CA HIS A 378 9.53 10.99 -2.90
C HIS A 378 10.83 10.50 -3.55
N ILE A 379 11.83 10.12 -2.75
CA ILE A 379 13.10 9.58 -3.27
C ILE A 379 12.84 8.31 -4.10
N ALA A 380 11.97 7.42 -3.62
CA ALA A 380 11.64 6.19 -4.32
C ALA A 380 11.04 6.47 -5.70
N VAL A 381 10.08 7.39 -5.84
CA VAL A 381 9.52 7.74 -7.17
C VAL A 381 10.49 8.53 -8.04
N VAL A 382 11.41 9.31 -7.48
CA VAL A 382 12.50 9.95 -8.24
C VAL A 382 13.40 8.87 -8.86
N ILE A 383 13.85 7.90 -8.06
CA ILE A 383 14.77 6.86 -8.53
C ILE A 383 14.07 5.91 -9.51
N THR A 384 12.87 5.45 -9.17
CA THR A 384 12.23 4.35 -9.92
C THR A 384 11.35 4.84 -11.09
N ARG A 385 10.87 6.08 -11.07
CA ARG A 385 9.98 6.65 -12.11
C ARG A 385 10.51 7.95 -12.73
N GLN A 386 11.73 8.38 -12.36
CA GLN A 386 12.34 9.63 -12.83
C GLN A 386 11.41 10.85 -12.62
N ASN A 387 10.68 10.87 -11.50
CA ASN A 387 9.71 11.92 -11.22
C ASN A 387 10.38 13.26 -10.85
N LEU A 388 10.57 14.12 -11.85
CA LEU A 388 11.24 15.43 -11.69
C LEU A 388 10.50 16.39 -10.74
N TYR A 389 9.16 16.30 -10.63
CA TYR A 389 8.39 17.14 -9.69
C TYR A 389 8.77 16.83 -8.25
N SER A 390 8.88 15.53 -7.91
CA SER A 390 9.34 15.10 -6.59
C SER A 390 10.80 15.50 -6.34
N ALA A 391 11.67 15.44 -7.35
CA ALA A 391 13.07 15.89 -7.22
C ALA A 391 13.16 17.40 -6.94
N GLY A 392 12.37 18.21 -7.65
CA GLY A 392 12.27 19.65 -7.43
C GLY A 392 11.76 19.98 -6.02
N PHE A 393 10.72 19.27 -5.56
CA PHE A 393 10.19 19.43 -4.20
C PHE A 393 11.21 19.07 -3.12
N LEU A 394 11.91 17.95 -3.26
CA LEU A 394 13.00 17.57 -2.34
C LEU A 394 14.12 18.63 -2.33
N THR A 395 14.49 19.17 -3.50
CA THR A 395 15.49 20.25 -3.60
C THR A 395 15.02 21.51 -2.87
N MET A 396 13.74 21.88 -3.02
CA MET A 396 13.13 23.00 -2.31
C MET A 396 13.19 22.80 -0.79
N ILE A 397 12.94 21.60 -0.29
CA ILE A 397 13.02 21.27 1.14
C ILE A 397 14.46 21.41 1.65
N VAL A 398 15.45 20.91 0.90
CA VAL A 398 16.88 21.04 1.27
C VAL A 398 17.29 22.51 1.33
N ILE A 399 16.89 23.31 0.32
CA ILE A 399 17.14 24.76 0.31
C ILE A 399 16.49 25.43 1.52
N TRP A 400 15.23 25.11 1.82
CA TRP A 400 14.50 25.66 2.96
C TRP A 400 15.18 25.33 4.30
N GLN A 401 15.61 24.07 4.50
CA GLN A 401 16.34 23.65 5.70
C GLN A 401 17.69 24.37 5.83
N PHE A 402 18.42 24.49 4.73
CA PHE A 402 19.70 25.22 4.69
C PHE A 402 19.53 26.68 5.10
N PHE A 403 18.50 27.38 4.59
CA PHE A 403 18.18 28.74 5.03
C PHE A 403 17.77 28.81 6.50
N GLY A 404 17.05 27.80 7.01
CA GLY A 404 16.73 27.68 8.43
C GLY A 404 17.99 27.59 9.31
N TRP A 405 18.99 26.83 8.88
CA TRP A 405 20.28 26.71 9.57
C TRP A 405 21.09 28.01 9.52
N ILE A 406 21.13 28.68 8.37
CA ILE A 406 21.75 30.01 8.26
C ILE A 406 21.08 30.98 9.22
N LYS A 407 19.73 31.04 9.23
CA LYS A 407 18.99 31.94 10.13
C LYS A 407 19.30 31.64 11.59
N ALA A 408 19.29 30.36 11.99
CA ALA A 408 19.64 29.97 13.36
C ALA A 408 21.08 30.33 13.71
N GLY A 409 22.03 30.14 12.78
CA GLY A 409 23.42 30.55 12.93
C GLY A 409 23.58 32.06 13.08
N VAL A 410 22.89 32.85 12.25
CA VAL A 410 22.88 34.31 12.33
C VAL A 410 22.27 34.79 13.64
N VAL A 411 21.18 34.20 14.12
CA VAL A 411 20.57 34.56 15.42
C VAL A 411 21.52 34.24 16.58
N ARG A 412 22.17 33.07 16.56
CA ARG A 412 23.18 32.71 17.57
C ARG A 412 24.41 33.62 17.51
N ALA A 413 24.89 33.93 16.30
CA ALA A 413 26.00 34.85 16.10
C ALA A 413 25.63 36.26 16.56
N ALA A 414 24.43 36.75 16.25
CA ALA A 414 23.93 38.04 16.71
C ALA A 414 23.80 38.11 18.23
N GLY A 415 23.32 37.04 18.87
CA GLY A 415 23.30 36.92 20.34
C GLY A 415 24.70 37.01 20.95
N PHE A 416 25.64 36.21 20.44
CA PHE A 416 27.05 36.28 20.84
C PHE A 416 27.66 37.68 20.60
N LEU A 417 27.37 38.27 19.45
CA LEU A 417 27.80 39.62 19.08
C LEU A 417 27.20 40.70 20.00
N SER A 418 25.97 40.53 20.48
CA SER A 418 25.39 41.45 21.46
C SER A 418 26.00 41.33 22.86
N GLU A 419 26.63 40.20 23.18
CA GLU A 419 27.35 39.98 24.46
C GLU A 419 28.83 40.36 24.39
N LEU A 420 29.37 40.65 23.20
CA LEU A 420 30.75 41.06 23.02
C LEU A 420 31.00 42.47 23.58
N SER A 421 32.10 42.62 24.32
CA SER A 421 32.55 43.93 24.80
C SER A 421 32.89 44.86 23.62
N SER A 422 32.81 46.17 23.84
CA SER A 422 33.19 47.19 22.84
C SER A 422 34.62 47.01 22.31
N LEU A 423 35.55 46.50 23.15
CA LEU A 423 36.91 46.15 22.76
C LEU A 423 36.96 44.96 21.78
N ALA A 424 36.13 43.94 21.99
CA ALA A 424 36.06 42.78 21.12
C ALA A 424 35.43 43.11 19.76
N TRP A 425 34.42 43.99 19.74
CA TRP A 425 33.87 44.56 18.51
C TRP A 425 34.92 45.33 17.70
N ALA A 426 35.71 46.18 18.36
CA ALA A 426 36.79 46.91 17.70
C ALA A 426 37.80 45.94 17.05
N GLY A 427 38.19 44.87 17.76
CA GLY A 427 39.09 43.83 17.23
C GLY A 427 38.51 43.07 16.03
N ILE A 428 37.23 42.69 16.08
CA ILE A 428 36.54 42.00 14.97
C ILE A 428 36.42 42.91 13.75
N LEU A 429 36.03 44.17 13.92
CA LEU A 429 35.91 45.13 12.82
C LEU A 429 37.27 45.45 12.18
N MET A 430 38.31 45.63 12.99
CA MET A 430 39.67 45.82 12.48
C MET A 430 40.12 44.61 11.67
N THR A 431 39.94 43.39 12.19
CA THR A 431 40.32 42.15 11.49
C THR A 431 39.50 41.92 10.21
N GLY A 432 38.19 42.16 10.26
CA GLY A 432 37.30 42.07 9.10
C GLY A 432 37.70 43.03 7.98
N SER A 433 38.12 44.26 8.32
CA SER A 433 38.56 45.23 7.31
C SER A 433 39.78 44.76 6.52
N PHE A 434 40.76 44.11 7.18
CA PHE A 434 41.92 43.53 6.50
C PHE A 434 41.54 42.36 5.58
N ILE A 435 40.58 41.52 5.96
CA ILE A 435 40.11 40.40 5.13
C ILE A 435 39.40 40.93 3.87
N PHE A 436 38.52 41.91 4.00
CA PHE A 436 37.84 42.52 2.85
C PHE A 436 38.80 43.27 1.93
N LEU A 437 39.81 43.95 2.48
CA LEU A 437 40.88 44.58 1.71
C LEU A 437 41.65 43.54 0.89
N GLY A 438 42.03 42.41 1.50
CA GLY A 438 42.72 41.32 0.81
C GLY A 438 41.88 40.66 -0.29
N LEU A 439 40.59 40.40 -0.04
CA LEU A 439 39.65 39.87 -1.04
C LEU A 439 39.44 40.85 -2.20
N GLY A 440 39.28 42.15 -1.92
CA GLY A 440 39.16 43.19 -2.93
C GLY A 440 40.41 43.28 -3.81
N PHE A 441 41.60 43.18 -3.20
CA PHE A 441 42.87 43.14 -3.92
C PHE A 441 42.98 41.92 -4.85
N LEU A 442 42.63 40.72 -4.36
CA LEU A 442 42.64 39.49 -5.19
C LEU A 442 41.64 39.55 -6.36
N LEU A 443 40.46 40.13 -6.15
CA LEU A 443 39.46 40.34 -7.21
C LEU A 443 39.95 41.37 -8.24
N SER A 444 40.62 42.43 -7.79
CA SER A 444 41.23 43.44 -8.68
C SER A 444 42.31 42.82 -9.58
N LEU A 445 43.16 41.94 -9.04
CA LEU A 445 44.15 41.19 -9.81
C LEU A 445 43.52 40.28 -10.88
N LYS A 446 42.36 39.68 -10.58
CA LYS A 446 41.63 38.82 -11.54
C LYS A 446 41.00 39.63 -12.67
N SER A 447 40.47 40.81 -12.36
CA SER A 447 39.86 41.73 -13.34
C SER A 447 40.91 42.36 -14.26
N GLY A 448 42.08 42.71 -13.74
CA GLY A 448 43.21 43.21 -14.54
C GLY A 448 43.72 42.21 -15.59
N ARG A 449 43.64 40.90 -15.32
CA ARG A 449 43.99 39.85 -16.28
C ARG A 449 42.99 39.70 -17.43
N GLN A 450 41.72 40.02 -17.21
CA GLN A 450 40.70 39.96 -18.26
C GLN A 450 40.75 41.18 -19.19
N GLY A 451 41.11 42.36 -18.67
CA GLY A 451 41.35 43.56 -19.49
C GLY A 451 42.54 43.41 -20.45
N ALA A 452 43.59 42.69 -20.05
CA ALA A 452 44.76 42.44 -20.88
C ALA A 452 44.54 41.41 -22.00
N LEU A 453 43.49 40.57 -21.91
CA LEU A 453 43.11 39.61 -22.95
C LEU A 453 42.04 40.14 -23.90
N ALA A 454 41.33 41.22 -23.55
CA ALA A 454 40.30 41.85 -24.38
C ALA A 454 40.85 42.92 -25.35
N SER A 455 42.13 43.33 -25.24
CA SER A 455 42.77 44.28 -26.19
C SER A 455 43.42 43.60 -27.40
N GLY A 456 43.16 42.31 -27.62
CA GLY A 456 43.87 41.48 -28.59
C GLY A 456 42.96 40.57 -29.41
N SER A 457 41.82 41.06 -29.92
CA SER A 457 41.18 40.42 -31.06
C SER A 457 40.27 41.41 -31.78
N GLY A 458 40.70 41.81 -32.97
CA GLY A 458 39.83 42.42 -33.96
C GLY A 458 38.63 41.50 -34.29
N THR A 459 37.56 42.18 -34.65
CA THR A 459 36.40 41.79 -35.48
C THR A 459 36.66 40.65 -36.49
N PRO A 460 35.64 39.99 -37.10
CA PRO A 460 34.19 40.26 -37.04
C PRO A 460 33.26 39.01 -37.10
N ALA A 461 31.96 39.32 -37.21
CA ALA A 461 30.92 38.56 -37.91
C ALA A 461 30.16 37.46 -37.13
N ARG A 462 28.90 37.81 -36.83
CA ARG A 462 27.78 36.85 -36.73
C ARG A 462 27.45 36.32 -38.13
N PRO A 463 26.94 35.09 -38.24
CA PRO A 463 25.48 34.99 -38.41
C PRO A 463 24.80 33.83 -37.66
N CYS A 464 23.48 34.06 -37.48
CA CYS A 464 22.37 33.20 -37.01
C CYS A 464 22.32 32.82 -35.53
#